data_AF-A0A6M0RUE3-F1
#
_entry.id   AF-A0A6M0RUE3-F1
#
_cell.length_a   1.000
_cell.length_b   1.000
_cell.length_c   1.000
_cell.angle_alpha   90.00
_cell.angle_beta   90.00
_cell.angle_gamma   90.00
#
_symmetry.space_group_name_H-M   'P 1'
#
loop_
_entity.id
_entity.type
_entity.pdbx_description
1 polymer ?
#
loop_
_entity_poly.entity_id
_entity_poly.type
_entity_poly.pdbx_seq_one_letter_code
_entity_poly.pdbx_strand_id
1 'polypeptide(L)'
;MLTFHTILEPEEHWDDLLEKEVIYFGNEAAPVEIVAMSKGMASGRTSISMRLDLPDGRVIIMETALYELDRAVKTIQKHFGECV
;
A
#
# COMPACT_ATOMS: atom_id res chain seq x y z
N MET A 1 -2.23 7.72 10.94
CA MET A 1 -1.73 6.42 10.47
C MET A 1 -2.73 5.88 9.46
N LEU A 2 -2.27 5.39 8.31
CA LEU A 2 -3.16 4.92 7.26
C LEU A 2 -3.81 3.58 7.62
N THR A 3 -5.08 3.42 7.27
CA THR A 3 -5.84 2.18 7.43
C THR A 3 -5.93 1.49 6.08
N PHE A 4 -5.73 0.16 6.07
CA PHE A 4 -5.90 -0.65 4.88
C PHE A 4 -7.32 -1.19 4.82
N HIS A 5 -8.04 -0.88 3.75
CA HIS A 5 -9.30 -1.53 3.43
C HIS A 5 -9.01 -2.64 2.41
N THR A 6 -9.25 -3.89 2.79
CA THR A 6 -9.06 -5.04 1.90
C THR A 6 -10.34 -5.27 1.09
N ILE A 7 -10.26 -5.03 -0.21
CA ILE A 7 -11.33 -5.28 -1.19
C ILE A 7 -10.92 -6.53 -1.98
N LEU A 8 -11.78 -7.55 -2.03
CA LEU A 8 -11.46 -8.86 -2.62
C LEU A 8 -12.12 -9.10 -3.97
N GLU A 9 -13.25 -8.46 -4.23
CA GLU A 9 -14.02 -8.57 -5.47
C GLU A 9 -14.22 -7.15 -6.01
N PRO A 10 -13.47 -6.71 -7.03
CA PRO A 10 -13.39 -5.31 -7.42
C PRO A 10 -14.50 -4.86 -8.38
N GLU A 11 -15.53 -5.67 -8.64
CA GLU A 11 -16.64 -5.23 -9.51
C GLU A 11 -17.24 -3.93 -8.94
N GLU A 12 -17.28 -2.87 -9.77
CA GLU A 12 -17.71 -1.49 -9.40
C GLU A 12 -16.79 -0.76 -8.39
N HIS A 13 -15.63 -1.31 -8.02
CA HIS A 13 -14.66 -0.59 -7.21
C HIS A 13 -13.83 0.37 -8.07
N TRP A 14 -13.67 1.60 -7.57
CA TRP A 14 -12.93 2.69 -8.21
C TRP A 14 -13.62 3.40 -9.39
N ASP A 15 -14.94 3.31 -9.49
CA ASP A 15 -15.71 4.15 -10.43
C ASP A 15 -15.43 5.64 -10.23
N ASP A 16 -15.10 6.05 -9.00
CA ASP A 16 -14.69 7.42 -8.67
C ASP A 16 -13.35 7.84 -9.29
N LEU A 17 -12.55 6.91 -9.83
CA LEU A 17 -11.32 7.22 -10.54
C LEU A 17 -11.56 7.59 -12.01
N LEU A 18 -12.73 7.29 -12.58
CA LEU A 18 -13.05 7.63 -13.99
C LEU A 18 -12.97 9.14 -14.27
N GLU A 19 -13.19 9.95 -13.24
CA GLU A 19 -13.15 11.42 -13.31
C GLU A 19 -11.79 12.01 -12.87
N LYS A 20 -10.81 11.16 -12.54
CA LYS A 20 -9.52 11.58 -11.98
C LYS A 20 -8.38 11.27 -12.95
N GLU A 21 -7.31 12.05 -12.85
CA GLU A 21 -6.04 11.69 -13.49
C GLU A 21 -5.38 10.54 -12.71
N VAL A 22 -5.27 9.36 -13.33
CA VAL A 22 -4.67 8.17 -12.74
C VAL A 22 -3.22 8.03 -13.18
N ILE A 23 -2.29 8.00 -12.22
CA ILE A 23 -0.87 7.77 -12.47
C ILE A 23 -0.60 6.27 -12.40
N TYR A 24 -0.33 5.66 -13.56
CA TYR A 24 0.06 4.25 -13.65
C TYR A 24 1.59 4.10 -13.56
N PHE A 25 2.05 3.43 -12.50
CA PHE A 25 3.46 3.05 -12.36
C PHE A 25 3.71 1.79 -13.19
N GLY A 26 4.39 1.96 -14.34
CA GLY A 26 4.76 0.86 -15.24
C GLY A 26 6.21 0.38 -15.05
N ASN A 27 6.69 -0.42 -16.00
CA ASN A 27 8.01 -1.07 -15.94
C ASN A 27 9.21 -0.11 -15.88
N GLU A 28 9.05 1.14 -16.32
CA GLU A 28 10.11 2.17 -16.31
C GLU A 28 10.04 3.09 -15.08
N ALA A 29 9.08 2.88 -14.19
CA ALA A 29 8.95 3.69 -12.98
C ALA A 29 10.09 3.43 -11.99
N ALA A 30 10.38 4.43 -11.16
CA ALA A 30 11.29 4.23 -10.04
C ALA A 30 10.78 3.10 -9.11
N PRO A 31 11.66 2.31 -8.49
CA PRO A 31 11.25 1.28 -7.56
C PRO A 31 10.42 1.84 -6.40
N VAL A 32 9.37 1.10 -6.01
CA VAL A 32 8.67 1.36 -4.75
C VAL A 32 9.56 0.87 -3.61
N GLU A 33 9.97 1.77 -2.72
CA GLU A 33 10.78 1.41 -1.56
C GLU A 33 9.87 1.16 -0.35
N ILE A 34 10.15 0.09 0.41
CA ILE A 34 9.46 -0.24 1.66
C ILE A 34 10.50 -0.29 2.78
N VAL A 35 10.28 0.48 3.84
CA VAL A 35 11.16 0.55 5.01
C VAL A 35 10.41 0.11 6.25
N ALA A 36 10.96 -0.87 6.96
CA ALA A 36 10.48 -1.29 8.27
C ALA A 36 11.22 -0.55 9.39
N MET A 37 10.48 0.13 10.26
CA MET A 37 11.02 0.90 11.37
C MET A 37 10.65 0.22 12.69
N SER A 38 11.63 -0.43 13.31
CA SER A 38 11.45 -1.00 14.65
C SER A 38 11.10 0.10 15.64
N LYS A 39 9.97 -0.08 16.35
CA LYS A 39 9.39 0.94 17.25
C LYS A 39 9.07 2.29 16.57
N GLY A 40 8.77 2.29 15.27
CA GLY A 40 8.43 3.50 14.52
C GLY A 40 7.10 4.15 14.91
N MET A 41 6.19 3.41 15.56
CA MET A 41 4.93 3.97 16.07
C MET A 41 5.10 4.62 17.46
N ALA A 42 4.24 5.59 17.80
CA ALA A 42 4.15 6.17 19.15
C ALA A 42 3.91 5.12 20.26
N SER A 43 3.27 3.99 19.94
CA SER A 43 3.08 2.86 20.85
C SER A 43 4.32 1.98 21.05
N GLY A 44 5.42 2.25 20.34
CA GLY A 44 6.62 1.41 20.29
C GLY A 44 6.50 0.18 19.41
N ARG A 45 5.41 0.03 18.64
CA ARG A 45 5.25 -1.05 17.64
C ARG A 45 5.96 -0.71 16.33
N THR A 46 6.25 -1.72 15.52
CA THR A 46 6.86 -1.56 14.18
C THR A 46 5.90 -0.85 13.22
N SER A 47 6.37 0.19 12.55
CA SER A 47 5.70 0.78 11.37
C SER A 47 6.44 0.42 10.08
N ILE A 48 5.70 0.50 8.98
CA ILE A 48 6.19 0.38 7.62
C ILE A 48 5.94 1.71 6.92
N SER A 49 6.97 2.23 6.26
CA SER A 49 6.86 3.37 5.35
C SER A 49 7.06 2.90 3.92
N MET A 50 6.25 3.39 2.98
CA MET A 50 6.41 3.14 1.55
C MET A 50 6.62 4.46 0.82
N ARG A 51 7.56 4.46 -0.12
CA ARG A 51 7.92 5.62 -0.95
C ARG A 51 7.57 5.37 -2.41
N LEU A 52 6.87 6.32 -3.01
CA LEU A 52 6.55 6.34 -4.43
C LEU A 52 7.04 7.66 -5.03
N ASP A 53 7.96 7.59 -5.97
CA ASP A 53 8.47 8.75 -6.71
C ASP A 53 7.64 8.94 -7.99
N LEU A 54 6.96 10.08 -8.11
CA LEU A 54 6.09 10.40 -9.23
C LEU A 54 6.90 10.90 -10.44
N PRO A 55 6.40 10.72 -11.68
CA PRO A 55 7.11 11.15 -12.89
C PRO A 55 7.42 12.65 -12.97
N ASP A 56 6.63 13.48 -12.28
CA ASP A 56 6.81 14.93 -12.20
C ASP A 56 7.80 15.38 -11.10
N GLY A 57 8.47 14.43 -10.45
CA GLY A 57 9.47 14.67 -9.40
C GLY A 57 8.90 14.84 -8.00
N ARG A 58 7.57 14.80 -7.80
CA ARG A 58 6.97 14.74 -6.46
C ARG A 58 7.16 13.36 -5.83
N VAL A 59 7.15 13.29 -4.50
CA VAL A 59 7.30 12.03 -3.75
C VAL A 59 6.11 11.84 -2.81
N ILE A 60 5.53 10.64 -2.82
CA ILE A 60 4.53 10.20 -1.85
C ILE A 60 5.22 9.32 -0.83
N ILE A 61 5.08 9.67 0.46
CA ILE A 61 5.45 8.81 1.58
C ILE A 61 4.16 8.43 2.31
N MET A 62 3.96 7.12 2.49
CA MET A 62 2.85 6.59 3.25
C MET A 62 3.34 5.71 4.40
N GLU A 63 2.81 5.92 5.60
CA GLU A 63 3.19 5.15 6.78
C GLU A 63 1.98 4.46 7.43
N THR A 64 2.18 3.19 7.79
CA THR A 64 1.21 2.35 8.48
C THR A 64 1.88 1.46 9.52
N ALA A 65 1.08 0.80 10.35
CA ALA A 65 1.59 -0.26 11.20
C ALA A 65 1.82 -1.56 10.42
N LEU A 66 2.90 -2.28 10.72
CA LEU A 66 3.21 -3.56 10.08
C LEU A 66 2.06 -4.57 10.20
N TYR A 67 1.39 -4.61 11.35
CA TYR A 67 0.33 -5.58 11.61
C TYR A 67 -0.95 -5.32 10.78
N GLU A 68 -1.21 -4.07 10.37
CA GLU A 68 -2.36 -3.76 9.49
C GLU A 68 -2.08 -4.26 8.07
N LEU A 69 -0.87 -4.02 7.57
CA LEU A 69 -0.43 -4.52 6.26
C LEU A 69 -0.40 -6.06 6.24
N ASP A 70 0.19 -6.68 7.25
CA ASP A 70 0.25 -8.15 7.38
C ASP A 70 -1.16 -8.79 7.40
N ARG A 71 -2.11 -8.16 8.11
CA ARG A 71 -3.50 -8.61 8.13
C ARG A 71 -4.16 -8.54 6.76
N ALA A 72 -3.94 -7.45 6.02
CA ALA A 72 -4.49 -7.29 4.68
C ALA A 72 -3.93 -8.34 3.72
N VAL A 73 -2.59 -8.52 3.70
CA VAL A 73 -1.92 -9.52 2.87
C VAL A 73 -2.43 -10.94 3.15
N LYS A 74 -2.49 -11.34 4.42
CA LYS A 74 -2.99 -12.67 4.81
C LYS A 74 -4.45 -12.90 4.41
N THR A 75 -5.25 -11.85 4.42
CA THR A 75 -6.67 -11.92 4.02
C THR A 75 -6.80 -12.17 2.51
N ILE A 76 -6.00 -11.45 1.71
CA ILE A 76 -5.94 -11.60 0.24
C ILE A 76 -5.45 -13.01 -0.12
N GLN A 77 -4.30 -13.41 0.44
CA GLN A 77 -3.70 -14.73 0.24
C GLN A 77 -4.68 -15.86 0.53
N LYS A 78 -5.38 -15.79 1.67
CA LYS A 78 -6.40 -16.77 2.04
C LYS A 78 -7.56 -16.83 1.05
N HIS A 79 -8.02 -15.68 0.55
CA HIS A 79 -9.14 -15.63 -0.40
C HIS A 79 -8.78 -16.26 -1.75
N PHE A 80 -7.59 -15.97 -2.28
CA PHE A 80 -7.15 -16.48 -3.58
C PHE A 80 -6.40 -17.82 -3.53
N GLY A 81 -6.19 -18.39 -2.34
CA GLY A 81 -5.49 -19.66 -2.18
C GLY A 81 -3.98 -19.56 -2.44
N GLU A 82 -3.41 -18.36 -2.34
CA GLU A 82 -1.98 -18.12 -2.49
C GLU A 82 -1.28 -18.32 -1.14
N CYS A 83 -0.52 -19.41 -1.02
CA CYS A 83 0.35 -19.63 0.13
C CYS A 83 1.80 -19.37 -0.30
N VAL A 84 2.40 -18.29 0.21
CA VAL A 84 3.86 -18.03 0.12
C VAL A 84 4.52 -18.50 1.40
#